data_AF-A0A8F1MCQ7-F1
#
_entry.id   AF-A0A8F1MCQ7-F1
#
_cell.length_a   1.000
_cell.length_b   1.000
_cell.length_c   1.000
_cell.angle_alpha   90.00
_cell.angle_beta   90.00
_cell.angle_gamma   90.00
#
_symmetry.space_group_name_H-M   'P 1'
#
loop_
_entity.id
_entity.type
_entity.pdbx_description
1 polymer ?
#
loop_
_entity_poly.entity_id
_entity_poly.type
_entity_poly.pdbx_seq_one_letter_code
_entity_poly.pdbx_strand_id
1 'polypeptide(L)'
;MFGLLLILILMIWAIFYHPSIKETGDLPTKITNKLDQLWEIAQESIRENKYLRAEKALLTILRVDEKNATAYNRLGILYAKQRAI
;
A
#
# COMPACT_ATOMS: atom_id res chain seq x y z
N MET A 1 -41.14 -18.40 30.86
CA MET A 1 -41.42 -18.38 29.41
C MET A 1 -40.78 -17.19 28.66
N PHE A 2 -40.20 -16.19 29.35
CA PHE A 2 -39.59 -15.01 28.71
C PHE A 2 -38.15 -15.22 28.17
N GLY A 3 -37.45 -16.27 28.63
CA GLY A 3 -36.06 -16.53 28.20
C GLY A 3 -35.93 -16.86 26.71
N LEU A 4 -36.88 -17.62 26.15
CA LEU A 4 -36.90 -17.94 24.72
C LEU A 4 -37.11 -16.70 23.85
N LEU A 5 -37.98 -15.79 24.29
CA LEU A 5 -38.21 -14.51 23.60
C LEU A 5 -36.95 -13.63 23.60
N LEU A 6 -36.21 -13.62 24.71
CA LEU A 6 -34.98 -12.84 24.85
C LEU A 6 -33.87 -13.36 23.92
N ILE A 7 -33.72 -14.68 23.81
CA ILE A 7 -32.78 -15.32 22.88
C ILE A 7 -33.16 -15.00 21.42
N LEU A 8 -34.46 -15.01 21.10
CA LEU A 8 -34.94 -14.74 19.75
C LEU A 8 -34.70 -13.27 19.33
N ILE A 9 -34.90 -12.33 20.26
CA ILE A 9 -34.58 -10.91 20.06
C ILE A 9 -33.07 -10.72 19.86
N LEU A 10 -32.22 -11.39 20.65
CA LEU A 10 -30.77 -11.30 20.49
C LEU A 10 -30.30 -11.88 19.15
N MET A 11 -30.91 -12.97 18.67
CA MET A 11 -30.60 -13.53 17.35
C MET A 11 -30.98 -12.57 16.23
N ILE A 12 -32.19 -11.99 16.28
CA ILE A 12 -32.62 -10.99 15.30
C ILE A 12 -31.70 -9.77 15.35
N TRP A 13 -31.38 -9.30 16.56
CA TRP A 13 -30.47 -8.17 16.74
C TRP A 13 -29.09 -8.47 16.16
N ALA A 14 -28.53 -9.66 16.41
CA ALA A 14 -27.24 -10.08 15.85
C ALA A 14 -27.25 -10.18 14.31
N ILE A 15 -28.37 -10.59 13.69
CA ILE A 15 -28.51 -10.62 12.23
C ILE A 15 -28.60 -9.20 11.67
N PHE A 16 -29.34 -8.30 12.32
CA PHE A 16 -29.43 -6.89 11.91
C PHE A 16 -28.16 -6.10 12.22
N TYR A 17 -27.39 -6.52 13.22
CA TYR A 17 -26.04 -6.06 13.48
C TYR A 17 -25.11 -6.71 12.47
N HIS A 18 -25.20 -6.30 11.21
CA HIS A 18 -24.07 -6.45 10.31
C HIS A 18 -23.00 -5.46 10.80
N PRO A 19 -21.93 -5.90 11.51
CA PRO A 19 -20.73 -5.08 11.53
C PRO A 19 -20.38 -4.89 10.06
N SER A 20 -20.31 -3.65 9.60
CA SER A 20 -19.66 -3.33 8.35
C SER A 20 -18.23 -3.85 8.50
N ILE A 21 -17.99 -5.11 8.10
CA ILE A 21 -16.67 -5.64 7.89
C ILE A 21 -16.17 -4.80 6.74
N LYS A 22 -15.48 -3.69 7.07
CA LYS A 22 -14.83 -2.84 6.08
C LYS A 22 -13.98 -3.78 5.25
N GLU A 23 -14.41 -3.96 4.02
CA GLU A 23 -13.92 -4.98 3.10
C GLU A 23 -12.39 -4.90 3.04
N THR A 24 -11.74 -5.91 3.61
CA THR A 24 -10.29 -6.05 3.57
C THR A 24 -9.77 -6.27 2.15
N GLY A 25 -10.65 -6.44 1.15
CA GLY A 25 -10.31 -6.51 -0.28
C GLY A 25 -9.90 -5.16 -0.89
N ASP A 26 -10.26 -4.04 -0.27
CA ASP A 26 -10.02 -2.70 -0.80
C ASP A 26 -8.68 -2.09 -0.32
N LEU A 27 -8.04 -2.71 0.67
CA LEU A 27 -6.71 -2.32 1.16
C LEU A 27 -5.57 -2.76 0.20
N PRO A 28 -5.52 -4.01 -0.28
CA PRO A 28 -4.51 -4.45 -1.24
C PRO A 28 -4.49 -3.59 -2.49
N THR A 29 -5.66 -3.29 -3.06
CA THR A 29 -5.80 -2.51 -4.29
C THR A 29 -5.29 -1.07 -4.13
N LYS A 30 -5.60 -0.41 -3.00
CA LYS A 30 -5.10 0.94 -2.70
C LYS A 30 -3.59 0.97 -2.49
N ILE A 31 -3.01 -0.06 -1.89
CA ILE A 31 -1.56 -0.18 -1.71
C ILE A 31 -0.89 -0.39 -3.07
N THR A 32 -1.40 -1.29 -3.91
CA THR A 32 -0.90 -1.50 -5.27
C THR A 32 -0.93 -0.21 -6.09
N ASN A 33 -2.06 0.50 -6.11
CA ASN A 33 -2.18 1.76 -6.84
C ASN A 33 -1.17 2.81 -6.36
N LYS A 34 -0.90 2.88 -5.04
CA LYS A 34 0.12 3.80 -4.49
C LYS A 34 1.54 3.38 -4.88
N LEU A 35 1.83 2.08 -4.92
CA LEU A 35 3.12 1.56 -5.39
C LEU A 35 3.35 1.92 -6.86
N ASP A 36 2.33 1.78 -7.71
CA ASP A 36 2.40 2.16 -9.12
C ASP A 36 2.69 3.65 -9.29
N GLN A 37 2.02 4.51 -8.52
CA GLN A 37 2.31 5.95 -8.49
C GLN A 37 3.75 6.25 -8.05
N LEU A 38 4.29 5.52 -7.06
CA LEU A 38 5.68 5.69 -6.63
C LEU A 38 6.66 5.29 -7.74
N TRP A 39 6.35 4.24 -8.50
CA TRP A 39 7.15 3.82 -9.66
C TRP A 39 7.17 4.88 -10.75
N GLU A 40 6.03 5.47 -11.07
CA GLU A 40 5.92 6.57 -12.03
C GLU A 40 6.74 7.78 -11.58
N ILE A 41 6.58 8.20 -10.31
CA ILE A 41 7.35 9.32 -9.74
C ILE A 41 8.84 9.04 -9.81
N ALA A 42 9.29 7.83 -9.48
CA ALA A 42 10.69 7.47 -9.54
C ALA A 42 11.23 7.57 -10.98
N GLN A 43 10.52 7.00 -11.94
CA GLN A 43 10.92 6.98 -13.35
C GLN A 43 10.94 8.39 -13.95
N GLU A 44 9.92 9.19 -13.72
CA GLU A 44 9.85 10.58 -14.16
C GLU A 44 10.96 11.42 -13.52
N SER A 45 11.18 11.27 -12.21
CA SER A 45 12.23 12.01 -11.51
C SER A 45 13.62 11.67 -12.04
N ILE A 46 13.87 10.41 -12.43
CA ILE A 46 15.12 10.01 -13.08
C ILE A 46 15.26 10.70 -14.45
N ARG A 47 14.20 10.71 -15.27
CA ARG A 47 14.19 11.36 -16.59
C ARG A 47 14.46 12.86 -16.51
N GLU A 48 13.97 13.51 -15.45
CA GLU A 48 14.15 14.93 -15.19
C GLU A 48 15.45 15.28 -14.44
N ASN A 49 16.36 14.30 -14.23
CA ASN A 49 17.57 14.44 -13.41
C ASN A 49 17.31 14.86 -11.94
N LYS A 50 16.07 14.69 -11.44
CA LYS A 50 15.66 14.95 -10.06
C LYS A 50 15.97 13.76 -9.16
N TYR A 51 17.24 13.39 -9.06
CA TYR A 51 17.65 12.12 -8.46
C TYR A 51 17.25 11.94 -6.99
N LEU A 52 17.27 13.00 -6.18
CA LEU A 52 16.81 12.93 -4.79
C LEU A 52 15.32 12.56 -4.66
N ARG A 53 14.48 13.05 -5.60
CA ARG A 53 13.05 12.72 -5.63
C ARG A 53 12.84 11.27 -6.03
N ALA A 54 13.62 10.78 -7.00
CA ALA A 54 13.61 9.38 -7.41
C ALA A 54 14.02 8.46 -6.26
N GLU A 55 15.09 8.80 -5.55
CA GLU A 55 15.60 8.06 -4.40
C GLU A 55 14.54 7.94 -3.30
N LYS A 56 13.90 9.06 -2.93
CA LYS A 56 12.82 9.06 -1.93
C LYS A 56 11.65 8.17 -2.33
N ALA A 57 11.26 8.17 -3.61
CA ALA A 57 10.19 7.32 -4.11
C ALA A 57 10.56 5.83 -4.01
N LEU A 58 11.77 5.46 -4.45
CA LEU A 58 12.29 4.09 -4.37
C LEU A 58 12.44 3.58 -2.93
N LEU A 59 12.92 4.43 -2.01
CA LEU A 59 12.98 4.08 -0.58
C LEU A 59 11.59 3.94 0.03
N THR A 60 10.59 4.66 -0.48
CA THR A 60 9.20 4.50 -0.01
C THR A 60 8.61 3.18 -0.49
N ILE A 61 8.95 2.72 -1.70
CA ILE A 61 8.60 1.37 -2.17
C ILE A 61 9.21 0.31 -1.25
N LEU A 62 10.49 0.46 -0.88
CA LEU A 62 11.17 -0.46 0.05
C LEU A 62 10.61 -0.45 1.48
N ARG A 63 9.96 0.64 1.91
CA ARG A 63 9.23 0.66 3.20
C ARG A 63 7.96 -0.20 3.17
N VAL A 64 7.39 -0.43 2.00
CA VAL A 64 6.22 -1.28 1.81
C VAL A 64 6.63 -2.72 1.52
N ASP A 65 7.66 -2.92 0.69
CA ASP A 65 8.25 -4.21 0.35
C ASP A 65 9.77 -4.14 0.48
N GLU A 66 10.28 -4.52 1.64
CA GLU A 66 11.72 -4.48 1.95
C GLU A 66 12.55 -5.41 1.06
N LYS A 67 11.95 -6.44 0.45
CA LYS A 67 12.65 -7.44 -0.36
C LYS A 67 12.55 -7.14 -1.86
N ASN A 68 12.07 -5.95 -2.22
CA ASN A 68 11.87 -5.56 -3.61
C ASN A 68 13.21 -5.41 -4.35
N ALA A 69 13.63 -6.46 -5.05
CA ALA A 69 14.87 -6.48 -5.81
C ALA A 69 14.93 -5.37 -6.88
N THR A 70 13.79 -5.06 -7.52
CA THR A 70 13.70 -4.02 -8.55
C THR A 70 14.02 -2.63 -7.99
N ALA A 71 13.55 -2.32 -6.78
CA ALA A 71 13.82 -1.04 -6.14
C ALA A 71 15.31 -0.89 -5.79
N TYR A 72 15.95 -1.94 -5.26
CA TYR A 72 17.40 -1.96 -5.02
C TYR A 72 18.21 -1.80 -6.30
N ASN A 73 17.86 -2.52 -7.37
CA ASN A 73 18.56 -2.40 -8.66
C ASN A 73 18.48 -0.98 -9.22
N ARG A 74 17.31 -0.35 -9.15
CA ARG A 74 17.12 1.04 -9.60
C ARG A 74 17.86 2.04 -8.73
N LEU A 75 17.93 1.84 -7.42
CA LEU A 75 18.78 2.64 -6.53
C LEU A 75 20.27 2.50 -6.87
N GLY A 76 20.73 1.29 -7.17
CA GLY A 76 22.11 1.05 -7.61
C GLY A 76 22.46 1.85 -8.87
N ILE A 77 21.60 1.80 -9.90
CA ILE A 77 21.76 2.58 -11.13
C ILE A 77 21.71 4.10 -10.83
N LEU A 78 20.78 4.53 -9.98
CA LEU A 78 20.62 5.92 -9.58
C LEU A 78 21.90 6.47 -8.93
N TYR A 79 22.48 5.74 -7.97
CA TYR A 79 23.70 6.17 -7.29
C TYR A 79 24.92 6.14 -8.21
N ALA A 80 25.01 5.19 -9.14
CA ALA A 80 26.06 5.18 -10.15
C ALA A 80 25.98 6.43 -11.04
N LYS A 81 24.76 6.84 -11.44
CA LYS A 81 24.55 8.06 -12.22
C LYS A 81 24.88 9.33 -11.44
N GLN A 82 24.50 9.43 -10.17
CA GLN A 82 24.82 10.60 -9.33
C GLN A 82 26.33 10.79 -9.15
N ARG A 83 27.10 9.70 -9.02
CA ARG A 83 28.57 9.75 -8.87
C ARG A 83 29.33 10.08 -10.16
N ALA A 84 28.69 9.89 -11.31
CA ALA A 84 29.29 10.16 -12.62
C ALA A 84 29.16 11.65 -13.04
N ILE A 85 28.52 12.47 -12.21
CA ILE A 85 28.32 13.92 -12.37
C ILE A 85 29.27 14.62 -11.41
#